data_AF-A0A4Q2K432-F1
#
_entry.id   AF-A0A4Q2K432-F1
#
_cell.length_a   1.000
_cell.length_b   1.000
_cell.length_c   1.000
_cell.angle_alpha   90.00
_cell.angle_beta   90.00
_cell.angle_gamma   90.00
#
_symmetry.space_group_name_H-M   'P 1'
#
loop_
_entity.id
_entity.type
_entity.pdbx_description
1 polymer ?
#
loop_
_entity_poly.entity_id
_entity_poly.type
_entity_poly.pdbx_seq_one_letter_code
_entity_poly.pdbx_strand_id
1 'polypeptide(L)'
;MAYESYESFESVKRRLAEIVDAVSNDDLPLDQALSLYEEAVGLGLRASDLLEQGIDERRCEQALAEEDGGQEGSAQPADAAGQAPAAATDAENPDQE
;
A
#
# COMPACT_ATOMS: atom_id res chain seq x y z
N MET A 1 -8.02 -12.89 27.14
CA MET A 1 -7.99 -11.55 26.51
C MET A 1 -6.54 -11.05 26.48
N ALA A 2 -5.67 -11.65 25.67
CA ALA A 2 -4.26 -11.24 25.52
C ALA A 2 -3.99 -10.46 24.22
N TYR A 3 -5.03 -10.23 23.42
CA TYR A 3 -4.93 -9.59 22.10
C TYR A 3 -4.96 -8.05 22.19
N GLU A 4 -5.27 -7.48 23.37
CA GLU A 4 -5.43 -6.03 23.55
C GLU A 4 -4.11 -5.27 23.63
N SER A 5 -2.98 -5.96 23.83
CA SER A 5 -1.64 -5.34 23.89
C SER A 5 -0.98 -5.17 22.50
N TYR A 6 -1.61 -5.64 21.42
CA TYR A 6 -1.09 -5.51 20.06
C TYR A 6 -1.84 -4.41 19.29
N GLU A 7 -1.77 -3.18 19.82
CA GLU A 7 -2.46 -2.01 19.26
C GLU A 7 -1.79 -1.46 17.99
N SER A 8 -0.56 -1.88 17.67
CA SER A 8 0.16 -1.40 16.49
C SER A 8 0.68 -2.54 15.62
N PHE A 9 0.79 -2.26 14.32
CA PHE A 9 1.32 -3.21 13.33
C PHE A 9 2.75 -3.67 13.68
N GLU A 10 3.59 -2.78 14.20
CA GLU A 10 4.95 -3.12 14.64
C GLU A 10 4.96 -4.04 15.86
N SER A 11 4.02 -3.87 16.80
CA SER A 11 3.86 -4.79 17.94
C SER A 11 3.45 -6.19 17.47
N VAL A 12 2.50 -6.27 16.53
CA VAL A 12 2.07 -7.55 15.93
C VAL A 12 3.22 -8.23 15.20
N LYS A 13 3.97 -7.47 14.39
CA LYS A 13 5.11 -7.97 13.62
C LYS A 13 6.24 -8.49 14.51
N ARG A 14 6.59 -7.77 15.58
CA ARG A 14 7.60 -8.22 16.54
C ARG A 14 7.19 -9.57 17.16
N ARG A 15 5.93 -9.72 17.56
CA ARG A 15 5.43 -10.96 18.15
C ARG A 15 5.43 -12.12 17.16
N LEU A 16 5.01 -11.89 15.92
CA LEU A 16 5.09 -12.91 14.88
C LEU A 16 6.53 -13.40 14.66
N ALA A 17 7.51 -12.50 14.70
CA ALA A 17 8.93 -12.88 14.59
C ALA A 17 9.41 -13.75 15.77
N GLU A 18 9.00 -13.43 17.01
CA GLU A 18 9.29 -14.26 18.19
C GLU A 18 8.67 -15.65 18.08
N ILE A 19 7.43 -15.74 17.58
CA ILE A 19 6.75 -17.01 17.36
C ILE A 19 7.49 -17.84 16.30
N VAL A 20 7.93 -17.23 15.21
CA VAL A 20 8.71 -17.90 14.16
C VAL A 20 10.04 -18.42 14.71
N ASP A 21 10.74 -17.64 15.52
CA ASP A 21 11.98 -18.07 16.18
C ASP A 21 11.74 -19.26 17.10
N ALA A 22 10.68 -19.20 17.93
CA ALA A 22 10.30 -20.29 18.82
C ALA A 22 9.92 -21.58 18.06
N VAL A 23 9.12 -21.48 16.99
CA VAL A 23 8.71 -22.62 16.16
C VAL A 23 9.87 -23.19 15.33
N SER A 24 10.90 -22.39 15.05
CA SER A 24 12.11 -22.85 14.35
C SER A 24 13.00 -23.75 15.22
N ASN A 25 12.73 -23.86 16.52
CA ASN A 25 13.46 -24.76 17.42
C ASN A 25 12.86 -26.17 17.35
N ASP A 26 13.63 -27.15 16.87
CA ASP A 26 13.20 -28.56 16.74
C ASP A 26 12.96 -29.27 18.09
N ASP A 27 13.46 -28.73 19.20
CA ASP A 27 13.22 -29.22 20.56
C ASP A 27 11.84 -28.79 21.13
N LEU A 28 11.10 -27.92 20.42
CA LEU A 28 9.78 -27.47 20.85
C LEU A 28 8.75 -28.61 20.70
N PRO A 29 8.02 -28.99 21.77
CA PRO A 29 7.00 -30.02 21.65
C PRO A 29 5.85 -29.55 20.76
N LEU A 30 5.31 -30.50 19.99
CA LEU A 30 4.27 -30.24 19.00
C LEU A 30 3.06 -29.47 19.55
N ASP A 31 2.63 -29.78 20.77
CA ASP A 31 1.50 -29.11 21.42
C ASP A 31 1.76 -27.60 21.63
N GLN A 32 2.98 -27.24 22.02
CA GLN A 32 3.38 -25.83 22.13
C GLN A 32 3.52 -25.17 20.75
N ALA A 33 4.05 -25.89 19.75
CA ALA A 33 4.13 -25.38 18.38
C ALA A 33 2.75 -25.09 17.79
N LEU A 34 1.75 -25.95 18.03
CA LEU A 34 0.37 -25.74 17.61
C LEU A 34 -0.26 -24.53 18.31
N SER A 35 -0.05 -24.38 19.62
CA SER A 35 -0.55 -23.21 20.36
C SER A 35 0.04 -21.90 19.82
N LEU A 36 1.33 -21.88 19.50
CA LEU A 36 1.99 -20.72 18.89
C LEU A 36 1.47 -20.44 17.47
N TYR A 37 1.13 -21.46 16.70
CA TYR A 37 0.53 -21.30 15.37
C TYR A 37 -0.86 -20.66 15.46
N GLU A 38 -1.70 -21.09 16.41
CA GLU A 38 -3.00 -20.48 16.67
C GLU A 38 -2.88 -19.01 17.09
N GLU A 39 -1.88 -18.68 17.92
CA GLU A 39 -1.56 -17.30 18.29
C GLU A 39 -1.16 -16.48 17.06
N ALA A 40 -0.29 -17.01 16.19
CA ALA A 40 0.14 -16.34 14.96
C ALA A 40 -1.03 -16.05 14.01
N VAL A 41 -1.99 -16.98 13.87
CA VAL A 41 -3.19 -16.78 13.06
C VAL A 41 -4.05 -15.65 13.64
N GLY A 42 -4.25 -15.62 14.96
CA GLY A 42 -4.99 -14.55 15.63
C GLY A 42 -4.34 -13.17 15.45
N LEU A 43 -3.02 -13.12 15.53
CA LEU A 43 -2.22 -11.91 15.26
C LEU A 43 -2.32 -11.46 13.80
N GLY A 44 -2.33 -12.39 12.85
CA GLY A 44 -2.51 -12.10 11.43
C GLY A 44 -3.88 -11.47 11.13
N LEU A 45 -4.95 -11.98 11.73
CA LEU A 45 -6.29 -11.39 11.62
C LEU A 45 -6.32 -9.97 12.19
N ARG A 46 -5.73 -9.78 13.38
CA ARG A 46 -5.61 -8.45 14.00
C ARG A 46 -4.81 -7.47 13.14
N ALA A 47 -3.77 -7.93 12.44
CA ALA A 47 -3.01 -7.10 11.51
C ALA A 47 -3.88 -6.65 10.32
N SER A 48 -4.72 -7.54 9.79
CA SER A 48 -5.69 -7.19 8.75
C SER A 48 -6.70 -6.15 9.24
N ASP A 49 -7.27 -6.34 10.44
CA ASP A 49 -8.19 -5.36 11.05
C ASP A 49 -7.53 -3.97 11.20
N LEU A 50 -6.28 -3.93 11.66
CA LEU A 50 -5.52 -2.67 11.81
C LEU A 50 -5.23 -2.00 10.46
N LEU A 51 -4.96 -2.80 9.42
CA LEU A 51 -4.76 -2.29 8.06
C LEU A 51 -6.05 -1.70 7.48
N GLU A 52 -7.19 -2.36 7.72
CA GLU A 52 -8.51 -1.86 7.32
C GLU A 52 -8.86 -0.56 8.05
N GLN A 53 -8.68 -0.51 9.37
CA GLN A 53 -8.88 0.72 10.17
C GLN A 53 -8.00 1.87 9.68
N GLY A 54 -6.72 1.63 9.43
CA GLY A 54 -5.82 2.66 8.90
C GLY A 54 -6.15 3.09 7.47
N ILE A 55 -6.89 2.31 6.69
CA ILE A 55 -7.41 2.73 5.38
C ILE A 55 -8.68 3.57 5.55
N ASP A 56 -9.59 3.18 6.42
CA ASP A 56 -10.82 3.93 6.71
C ASP A 56 -10.53 5.29 7.36
N GLU A 57 -9.61 5.37 8.31
CA GLU A 57 -9.16 6.63 8.92
C GLU A 57 -8.56 7.56 7.85
N ARG A 58 -7.65 7.07 7.01
CA ARG A 58 -7.07 7.86 5.91
C ARG A 58 -8.10 8.32 4.89
N ARG A 59 -9.13 7.51 4.60
CA ARG A 59 -10.23 7.87 3.69
C ARG A 59 -11.16 8.92 4.30
N CYS A 60 -11.48 8.81 5.59
CA CYS A 60 -12.24 9.83 6.33
C CYS A 60 -11.45 11.15 6.39
N GLU A 61 -10.15 11.12 6.68
CA GLU A 61 -9.30 12.31 6.68
C GLU A 61 -9.22 12.96 5.29
N GLN A 62 -9.09 12.16 4.22
CA GLN A 62 -9.14 12.68 2.84
C GLN A 62 -10.50 13.32 2.52
N ALA A 63 -11.61 12.67 2.87
CA ALA A 63 -12.95 13.22 2.64
C ALA A 63 -13.15 14.54 3.40
N LEU A 64 -12.73 14.63 4.66
CA LEU A 64 -12.80 15.85 5.47
C LEU A 64 -11.89 16.97 4.94
N ALA A 65 -10.73 16.63 4.38
CA ALA A 65 -9.82 17.60 3.75
C ALA A 65 -10.35 18.11 2.39
N GLU A 66 -11.07 17.27 1.64
CA GLU A 66 -11.74 17.66 0.39
C GLU A 66 -12.99 18.52 0.64
N GLU A 67 -13.66 18.36 1.78
CA GLU A 67 -14.82 19.18 2.18
C GLU A 67 -14.45 20.60 2.67
N ASP A 68 -13.23 20.82 3.16
CA ASP A 68 -12.69 22.16 3.48
C ASP A 68 -12.00 22.83 2.26
N GLY A 69 -11.60 22.04 1.26
CA GLY A 69 -10.96 22.50 0.01
C GLY A 69 -11.92 22.82 -1.14
N GLY A 70 -13.23 22.86 -0.88
CA GLY A 70 -14.28 23.10 -1.87
C GLY A 70 -14.43 24.55 -2.33
N GLN A 71 -13.35 25.26 -2.68
CA GLN A 71 -13.47 26.43 -3.56
C GLN A 71 -12.25 26.64 -4.46
N GLU A 72 -12.57 26.79 -5.75
CA GLU A 72 -11.76 27.41 -6.82
C GLU A 72 -10.73 26.51 -7.52
N GLY A 73 -11.18 25.83 -8.58
CA GLY A 73 -10.28 25.14 -9.49
C GLY A 73 -10.91 24.66 -10.80
N SER A 74 -11.96 25.32 -11.30
CA SER A 74 -12.48 25.08 -12.65
C SER A 74 -12.42 26.35 -13.49
N ALA A 75 -11.19 26.73 -13.85
CA ALA A 75 -10.94 27.56 -15.01
C ALA A 75 -10.05 26.74 -15.95
N GLN A 76 -10.69 26.00 -16.83
CA GLN A 76 -10.04 25.32 -17.95
C GLN A 76 -9.77 26.37 -19.03
N PRO A 77 -8.52 26.73 -19.37
CA PRO A 77 -8.26 27.46 -20.59
C PRO A 77 -8.26 26.44 -21.74
N ALA A 78 -9.41 26.29 -22.38
CA ALA A 78 -9.47 25.75 -23.73
C ALA A 78 -9.32 26.94 -24.68
N ASP A 79 -8.11 27.19 -25.20
CA ASP A 79 -7.98 27.62 -26.60
C ASP A 79 -6.56 27.39 -27.14
N ALA A 80 -6.50 26.48 -28.11
CA ALA A 80 -5.62 26.41 -29.27
C ALA A 80 -4.17 26.91 -29.14
N ALA A 81 -3.26 25.98 -28.81
CA ALA A 81 -1.87 26.08 -29.24
C ALA A 81 -1.79 26.02 -30.77
N GLY A 82 -1.47 27.16 -31.37
CA GLY A 82 -1.18 27.31 -32.79
C GLY A 82 0.07 26.54 -33.25
N GLN A 83 0.05 26.21 -34.55
CA GLN A 83 1.15 26.20 -35.54
C GLN A 83 2.59 26.17 -35.01
N ALA A 84 3.54 25.36 -35.47
CA ALA A 84 3.77 24.56 -36.70
C ALA A 84 5.15 23.84 -36.46
N PRO A 85 5.94 23.33 -37.43
CA PRO A 85 5.67 22.85 -38.80
C PRO A 85 6.21 21.41 -39.03
N ALA A 86 5.54 20.61 -39.86
CA ALA A 86 6.16 19.42 -40.46
C ALA A 86 6.84 19.84 -41.77
N ALA A 87 8.05 20.39 -41.66
CA ALA A 87 8.98 20.54 -42.77
C ALA A 87 10.00 19.40 -42.70
N ALA A 88 9.66 18.27 -43.31
CA ALA A 88 10.64 17.24 -43.69
C ALA A 88 10.91 17.43 -45.18
N THR A 89 11.91 18.26 -45.48
CA THR A 89 12.57 18.29 -46.79
C THR A 89 13.91 17.58 -46.67
N ASP A 90 14.33 16.93 -47.75
CA ASP A 90 15.72 16.53 -48.06
C ASP A 90 16.15 15.18 -47.44
N ALA A 91 16.60 14.15 -48.16
CA ALA A 91 16.98 13.97 -49.55
C ALA A 91 16.99 12.46 -49.89
N GLU A 92 16.34 12.06 -50.99
CA GLU A 92 16.60 10.78 -51.65
C GLU A 92 17.39 11.09 -52.92
N ASN A 93 18.61 10.55 -53.01
CA ASN A 93 19.54 10.71 -54.12
C ASN A 93 20.34 9.39 -54.22
N PRO A 94 20.81 8.97 -55.40
CA PRO A 94 20.15 8.72 -56.67
C PRO A 94 20.29 7.24 -57.11
N ASP A 95 19.59 6.89 -58.20
CA ASP A 95 19.97 5.96 -59.29
C ASP A 95 21.25 5.12 -59.11
N GLN A 96 21.15 3.78 -59.09
CA GLN A 96 22.13 2.85 -59.69
C GLN A 96 21.49 1.48 -60.05
N GLU A 97 21.50 1.21 -61.37
CA GLU A 97 21.52 -0.07 -62.14
C GLU A 97 20.29 -0.99 -62.26
#